data_AF-A0A8S3HKE6-F1
#
_entry.id   AF-A0A8S3HKE6-F1
#
_cell.length_a   1.000
_cell.length_b   1.000
_cell.length_c   1.000
_cell.angle_alpha   90.00
_cell.angle_beta   90.00
_cell.angle_gamma   90.00
#
_symmetry.space_group_name_H-M   'P 1'
#
loop_
_entity.id
_entity.type
_entity.pdbx_description
1 polymer ?
#
loop_
_entity_poly.entity_id
_entity_poly.type
_entity_poly.pdbx_seq_one_letter_code
_entity_poly.pdbx_strand_id
1 'polypeptide(L)'
;ALVASTNRGCKAVTISKRGVETIVFNDGMTRGPVLKFNTIRHAHDAYEWFETNFDEIKQTFDRTSSYARLTSIKRNMAAHYLFVRFVATTGDAMGMNMLSKGVEAVLTLIKSNWPEAVDIISISGNYCIDKKPSALNWIDGRGKSVVAEATISHEVLEQILKTTASRLVELNQSKNLLGSIMAGSIGGFNAHAANIVAAMFIACGQDPAQVVSSSNCLTWLETAGPENRDLYISCTMYSVEVGTIGGGTKLAAQQSCLKMLGIDGSCVQMPG
;
A
#
# COMPACT_ATOMS: atom_id res chain seq x y z
N ALA A 1 -16.48 -18.95 9.81
CA ALA A 1 -15.14 -19.39 10.24
C ALA A 1 -14.12 -18.24 10.33
N LEU A 2 -14.03 -17.33 9.35
CA LEU A 2 -13.02 -16.25 9.31
C LEU A 2 -12.88 -15.48 10.63
N VAL A 3 -13.94 -14.82 11.09
CA VAL A 3 -13.92 -13.99 12.32
C VAL A 3 -13.47 -14.80 13.55
N ALA A 4 -13.96 -16.03 13.70
CA ALA A 4 -13.56 -16.90 14.80
C ALA A 4 -12.07 -17.27 14.75
N SER A 5 -11.53 -17.51 13.55
CA SER A 5 -10.10 -17.77 13.35
C SER A 5 -9.24 -16.54 13.66
N THR A 6 -9.66 -15.35 13.19
CA THR A 6 -8.98 -14.08 13.51
C THR A 6 -8.98 -13.83 15.01
N ASN A 7 -10.13 -14.01 15.67
CA ASN A 7 -10.26 -13.84 17.12
C ASN A 7 -9.36 -14.80 17.92
N ARG A 8 -9.17 -16.05 17.45
CA ARG A 8 -8.21 -17.00 18.05
C ARG A 8 -6.77 -16.50 17.92
N GLY A 9 -6.41 -15.91 16.78
CA GLY A 9 -5.12 -15.24 16.57
C GLY A 9 -4.93 -14.05 17.51
N CYS A 10 -5.93 -13.16 17.60
CA CYS A 10 -5.95 -12.05 18.56
C CYS A 10 -5.73 -12.53 20.00
N LYS A 11 -6.44 -13.59 20.41
CA LYS A 11 -6.26 -14.18 21.74
C LYS A 11 -4.82 -14.66 21.99
N ALA A 12 -4.20 -15.31 21.00
CA ALA A 12 -2.82 -15.79 21.11
C ALA A 12 -1.82 -14.63 21.28
N VAL A 13 -1.95 -13.58 20.47
CA VAL A 13 -1.05 -12.41 20.58
C VAL A 13 -1.31 -11.58 21.85
N THR A 14 -2.56 -11.46 22.30
CA THR A 14 -2.89 -10.71 23.53
C THR A 14 -2.37 -11.39 24.80
N ILE A 15 -2.44 -12.72 24.87
CA ILE A 15 -1.93 -13.48 26.03
C ILE A 15 -0.39 -13.50 26.03
N SER A 16 0.22 -13.41 24.85
CA SER A 16 1.66 -13.24 24.72
C SER A 16 2.03 -11.82 25.16
N LYS A 17 2.69 -11.70 26.32
CA LYS A 17 2.83 -10.47 27.13
C LYS A 17 3.28 -9.18 26.41
N ARG A 18 3.84 -9.28 25.19
CA ARG A 18 4.33 -8.13 24.41
C ARG A 18 3.30 -7.53 23.44
N GLY A 19 2.18 -8.23 23.18
CA GLY A 19 1.20 -7.78 22.18
C GLY A 19 1.77 -7.79 20.76
N VAL A 20 1.29 -6.87 19.92
CA VAL A 20 1.73 -6.68 18.54
C VAL A 20 2.34 -5.29 18.42
N GLU A 21 3.56 -5.21 17.90
CA GLU A 21 4.19 -3.94 17.54
C GLU A 21 3.99 -3.69 16.05
N THR A 22 3.68 -2.45 15.67
CA THR A 22 3.38 -2.08 14.28
C THR A 22 4.06 -0.77 13.91
N ILE A 23 4.69 -0.70 12.74
CA ILE A 23 5.36 0.48 12.23
C ILE A 23 4.88 0.76 10.80
N VAL A 24 4.47 2.00 10.54
CA VAL A 24 4.31 2.54 9.20
C VAL A 24 5.65 3.16 8.78
N PHE A 25 6.27 2.62 7.73
CA PHE A 25 7.58 3.06 7.26
C PHE A 25 7.57 3.74 5.89
N ASN A 26 6.41 3.78 5.23
CA ASN A 26 6.21 4.60 4.03
C ASN A 26 4.74 5.04 3.96
N ASP A 27 4.51 6.23 3.41
CA ASP A 27 3.20 6.79 3.13
C ASP A 27 3.23 7.59 1.83
N GLY A 28 2.50 7.11 0.83
CA GLY A 28 2.37 7.81 -0.43
C GLY A 28 1.41 7.10 -1.38
N MET A 29 0.26 7.72 -1.63
CA MET A 29 -0.59 7.30 -2.74
C MET A 29 0.09 7.62 -4.06
N THR A 30 -0.35 6.98 -5.16
CA THR A 30 0.28 7.17 -6.47
C THR A 30 -0.72 7.39 -7.61
N ARG A 31 -0.26 8.15 -8.61
CA ARG A 31 -0.94 8.30 -9.91
C ARG A 31 0.09 8.22 -11.03
N GLY A 32 -0.21 7.41 -12.02
CA GLY A 32 0.71 7.07 -13.10
C GLY A 32 0.17 7.39 -14.49
N PRO A 33 0.22 8.64 -14.99
CA PRO A 33 -0.12 8.98 -16.37
C PRO A 33 0.82 8.35 -17.42
N VAL A 34 0.33 8.32 -18.65
CA VAL A 34 1.10 7.97 -19.85
C VAL A 34 1.01 9.11 -20.86
N LEU A 35 2.18 9.56 -21.30
CA LEU A 35 2.37 10.63 -22.27
C LEU A 35 2.96 10.04 -23.54
N LYS A 36 2.51 10.51 -24.69
CA LYS A 36 3.03 10.12 -26.00
C LYS A 36 3.72 11.32 -26.62
N PHE A 37 4.94 11.15 -27.10
CA PHE A 37 5.67 12.19 -27.81
C PHE A 37 5.82 11.86 -29.29
N ASN A 38 6.03 12.88 -30.13
CA ASN A 38 6.26 12.69 -31.57
C ASN A 38 7.53 11.90 -31.87
N THR A 39 8.57 12.06 -31.02
CA THR A 39 9.87 11.40 -31.18
C THR A 39 10.37 10.89 -29.83
N ILE A 40 11.25 9.89 -29.87
CA ILE A 40 11.95 9.42 -28.66
C ILE A 40 12.81 10.51 -28.03
N ARG A 41 13.28 11.49 -28.82
CA ARG A 41 14.10 12.59 -28.32
C ARG A 41 13.27 13.50 -27.42
N HIS A 42 12.08 13.90 -27.85
CA HIS A 42 11.19 14.71 -27.01
C HIS A 42 10.77 13.97 -25.73
N ALA A 43 10.52 12.66 -25.81
CA ALA A 43 10.21 11.85 -24.63
C ALA A 43 11.37 11.82 -23.63
N HIS A 44 12.61 11.69 -24.12
CA HIS A 44 13.82 11.74 -23.29
C HIS A 44 14.05 13.14 -22.70
N ASP A 45 13.88 14.20 -23.49
CA ASP A 45 14.01 15.57 -22.99
C ASP A 45 13.00 15.84 -21.86
N ALA A 46 11.77 15.33 -21.97
CA ALA A 46 10.79 15.37 -20.89
C ALA A 46 11.17 14.48 -19.68
N TYR A 47 11.74 13.29 -19.92
CA TYR A 47 12.22 12.38 -18.86
C TYR A 47 13.26 13.06 -17.96
N GLU A 48 14.22 13.77 -18.55
CA GLU A 48 15.23 14.56 -17.85
C GLU A 48 14.62 15.80 -17.19
N TRP A 49 13.70 16.49 -17.87
CA TRP A 49 13.03 17.68 -17.34
C TRP A 49 12.31 17.41 -16.01
N PHE A 50 11.69 16.25 -15.84
CA PHE A 50 11.06 15.85 -14.56
C PHE A 50 12.05 15.80 -13.38
N GLU A 51 13.32 15.47 -13.62
CA GLU A 51 14.36 15.48 -12.59
C GLU A 51 14.77 16.92 -12.30
N THR A 52 15.14 17.67 -13.34
CA THR A 52 15.72 19.01 -13.21
C THR A 52 14.72 20.04 -12.67
N ASN A 53 13.41 19.82 -12.88
CA ASN A 53 12.35 20.77 -12.53
C ASN A 53 11.43 20.23 -11.43
N PHE A 54 11.90 19.26 -10.63
CA PHE A 54 11.09 18.65 -9.56
C PHE A 54 10.45 19.70 -8.64
N ASP A 55 11.14 20.78 -8.27
CA ASP A 55 10.62 21.81 -7.38
C ASP A 55 9.45 22.60 -7.98
N GLU A 56 9.53 22.96 -9.26
CA GLU A 56 8.44 23.64 -9.97
C GLU A 56 7.22 22.71 -10.10
N ILE A 57 7.48 21.45 -10.44
CA ILE A 57 6.45 20.41 -10.56
C ILE A 57 5.77 20.19 -9.21
N LYS A 58 6.56 20.07 -8.14
CA LYS A 58 6.09 19.95 -6.77
C LYS A 58 5.25 21.15 -6.37
N GLN A 59 5.71 22.37 -6.65
CA GLN A 59 4.93 23.58 -6.34
C GLN A 59 3.60 23.60 -7.09
N THR A 60 3.60 23.21 -8.37
CA THR A 60 2.40 23.14 -9.21
C THR A 60 1.41 22.09 -8.68
N PHE A 61 1.91 20.91 -8.32
CA PHE A 61 1.12 19.82 -7.74
C PHE A 61 0.54 20.22 -6.38
N ASP A 62 1.38 20.71 -5.46
CA ASP A 62 1.02 20.97 -4.06
C ASP A 62 0.00 22.13 -3.93
N ARG A 63 -0.04 23.07 -4.88
CA ARG A 63 -1.04 24.15 -4.94
C ARG A 63 -2.48 23.65 -5.10
N THR A 64 -2.68 22.42 -5.56
CA THR A 64 -4.02 21.89 -5.83
C THR A 64 -4.79 21.45 -4.58
N SER A 65 -4.09 21.26 -3.44
CA SER A 65 -4.64 20.75 -2.19
C SER A 65 -3.82 21.16 -0.97
N SER A 66 -4.50 21.46 0.15
CA SER A 66 -3.84 21.70 1.43
C SER A 66 -3.18 20.46 2.03
N TYR A 67 -3.53 19.25 1.58
CA TYR A 67 -3.03 17.97 2.13
C TYR A 67 -2.11 17.20 1.18
N ALA A 68 -2.22 17.41 -0.14
CA ALA A 68 -1.40 16.69 -1.10
C ALA A 68 0.02 17.22 -1.07
N ARG A 69 1.01 16.39 -0.75
CA ARG A 69 2.42 16.78 -0.83
C ARG A 69 3.18 15.81 -1.69
N LEU A 70 3.61 16.25 -2.87
CA LEU A 70 4.43 15.45 -3.77
C LEU A 70 5.76 15.12 -3.09
N THR A 71 6.07 13.83 -2.99
CA THR A 71 7.29 13.32 -2.35
C THR A 71 8.31 12.84 -3.37
N SER A 72 7.86 12.21 -4.47
CA SER A 72 8.77 11.72 -5.51
C SER A 72 8.05 11.53 -6.85
N ILE A 73 8.84 11.46 -7.92
CA ILE A 73 8.38 11.14 -9.27
C ILE A 73 9.30 10.07 -9.85
N LYS A 74 8.76 8.88 -10.10
CA LYS A 74 9.45 7.83 -10.86
C LYS A 74 9.04 7.90 -12.32
N ARG A 75 10.00 7.84 -13.24
CA ARG A 75 9.75 7.90 -14.68
C ARG A 75 10.22 6.62 -15.34
N ASN A 76 9.60 6.25 -16.45
CA ASN A 76 10.06 5.17 -17.30
C ASN A 76 9.62 5.40 -18.74
N MET A 77 10.41 4.95 -19.71
CA MET A 77 10.13 5.13 -21.13
C MET A 77 9.96 3.79 -21.83
N ALA A 78 9.04 3.75 -22.79
CA ALA A 78 8.92 2.65 -23.73
C ALA A 78 8.46 3.19 -25.08
N ALA A 79 9.25 2.96 -26.14
CA ALA A 79 9.11 3.66 -27.41
C ALA A 79 9.07 5.19 -27.21
N HIS A 80 8.19 5.91 -27.90
CA HIS A 80 7.99 7.35 -27.71
C HIS A 80 6.97 7.67 -26.59
N TYR A 81 6.71 6.73 -25.68
CA TYR A 81 5.87 6.95 -24.50
C TYR A 81 6.71 7.16 -23.25
N LEU A 82 6.23 8.06 -22.39
CA LEU A 82 6.75 8.33 -21.06
C LEU A 82 5.68 8.01 -20.02
N PHE A 83 5.99 7.08 -19.13
CA PHE A 83 5.18 6.73 -17.97
C PHE A 83 5.77 7.45 -16.75
N VAL A 84 4.92 8.19 -16.04
CA VAL A 84 5.36 9.04 -14.92
C VAL A 84 4.53 8.66 -13.72
N ARG A 85 5.14 8.23 -12.63
CA ARG A 85 4.50 7.82 -11.40
C ARG A 85 4.78 8.86 -10.32
N PHE A 86 3.76 9.67 -10.05
CA PHE A 86 3.76 10.64 -8.97
C PHE A 86 3.42 9.95 -7.66
N VAL A 87 4.17 10.27 -6.60
CA VAL A 87 3.94 9.78 -5.24
C VAL A 87 3.71 10.99 -4.34
N ALA A 88 2.63 10.98 -3.56
CA ALA A 88 2.31 12.08 -2.65
C ALA A 88 1.60 11.58 -1.39
N THR A 89 1.84 12.24 -0.26
CA THR A 89 1.02 12.08 0.95
C THR A 89 -0.32 12.78 0.77
N THR A 90 -1.35 12.31 1.49
CA THR A 90 -2.74 12.72 1.24
C THR A 90 -3.54 13.03 2.51
N GLY A 91 -2.86 13.22 3.64
CA GLY A 91 -3.48 13.28 4.97
C GLY A 91 -4.24 11.99 5.26
N ASP A 92 -5.38 12.09 5.96
CA ASP A 92 -6.17 10.91 6.33
C ASP A 92 -7.05 10.36 5.20
N ALA A 93 -7.01 10.98 4.01
CA ALA A 93 -7.70 10.47 2.84
C ALA A 93 -6.87 9.39 2.15
N MET A 94 -7.54 8.39 1.56
CA MET A 94 -6.87 7.48 0.62
C MET A 94 -6.32 8.25 -0.59
N GLY A 95 -6.96 9.36 -0.98
CA GLY A 95 -6.30 10.43 -1.74
C GLY A 95 -6.27 10.30 -3.26
N MET A 96 -6.91 9.28 -3.86
CA MET A 96 -6.91 9.08 -5.32
C MET A 96 -7.43 10.25 -6.16
N ASN A 97 -8.48 10.93 -5.71
CA ASN A 97 -9.00 12.13 -6.41
C ASN A 97 -8.06 13.32 -6.24
N MET A 98 -7.48 13.45 -5.05
CA MET A 98 -6.54 14.52 -4.70
C MET A 98 -5.28 14.43 -5.58
N LEU A 99 -4.72 13.23 -5.74
CA LEU A 99 -3.59 13.00 -6.63
C LEU A 99 -3.92 13.26 -8.09
N SER A 100 -5.10 12.87 -8.55
CA SER A 100 -5.50 13.07 -9.95
C SER A 100 -5.52 14.56 -10.29
N LYS A 101 -6.10 15.38 -9.41
CA LYS A 101 -6.10 16.84 -9.57
C LYS A 101 -4.68 17.43 -9.59
N GLY A 102 -3.81 16.99 -8.68
CA GLY A 102 -2.41 17.41 -8.64
C GLY A 102 -1.65 17.06 -9.93
N VAL A 103 -1.85 15.82 -10.43
CA VAL A 103 -1.27 15.37 -11.69
C VAL A 103 -1.81 16.16 -12.87
N GLU A 104 -3.11 16.42 -12.97
CA GLU A 104 -3.71 17.24 -14.06
C GLU A 104 -3.07 18.64 -14.16
N ALA A 105 -2.80 19.27 -13.03
CA ALA A 105 -2.11 20.56 -13.01
C ALA A 105 -0.69 20.46 -13.59
N VAL A 106 0.07 19.42 -13.23
CA VAL A 106 1.40 19.17 -13.80
C VAL A 106 1.32 18.81 -15.28
N LEU A 107 0.33 18.03 -15.70
CA LEU A 107 0.13 17.69 -17.11
C LEU A 107 -0.18 18.92 -17.96
N THR A 108 -0.88 19.93 -17.40
CA THR A 108 -1.12 21.22 -18.06
C THR A 108 0.19 22.01 -18.25
N LEU A 109 1.07 21.99 -17.25
CA LEU A 109 2.41 22.57 -17.36
C LEU A 109 3.24 21.89 -18.45
N ILE A 110 3.24 20.56 -18.50
CA ILE A 110 3.93 19.77 -19.54
C ILE A 110 3.37 20.08 -20.93
N LYS A 111 2.05 20.16 -21.08
CA LYS A 111 1.44 20.51 -22.37
C LYS A 111 1.87 21.90 -22.82
N SER A 112 2.10 22.84 -21.90
CA SER A 112 2.60 24.18 -22.23
C SER A 112 4.07 24.18 -22.68
N ASN A 113 4.89 23.29 -22.13
CA ASN A 113 6.30 23.15 -22.50
C ASN A 113 6.51 22.40 -23.84
N TRP A 114 5.57 21.51 -24.21
CA TRP A 114 5.59 20.75 -25.47
C TRP A 114 4.24 20.78 -26.23
N PRO A 115 3.68 21.95 -26.62
CA PRO A 115 2.29 22.06 -27.09
C PRO A 115 1.92 21.12 -28.25
N GLU A 116 2.84 20.99 -29.20
CA GLU A 116 2.66 20.18 -30.41
C GLU A 116 3.43 18.84 -30.37
N ALA A 117 4.27 18.66 -29.34
CA ALA A 117 5.19 17.54 -29.24
C ALA A 117 4.73 16.44 -28.26
N VAL A 118 3.78 16.74 -27.35
CA VAL A 118 3.22 15.79 -26.39
C VAL A 118 1.71 15.63 -26.56
N ASP A 119 1.24 14.39 -26.42
CA ASP A 119 -0.16 14.02 -26.27
C ASP A 119 -0.37 13.31 -24.93
N ILE A 120 -1.38 13.73 -24.17
CA ILE A 120 -1.73 13.15 -22.87
C ILE A 120 -2.72 12.02 -23.15
N ILE A 121 -2.22 10.80 -23.30
CA ILE A 121 -3.05 9.65 -23.65
C ILE A 121 -3.99 9.28 -22.51
N SER A 122 -3.50 9.29 -21.27
CA SER A 122 -4.32 9.05 -20.09
C SER A 122 -3.64 9.54 -18.82
N ILE A 123 -4.44 10.07 -17.90
CA ILE A 123 -4.01 10.35 -16.52
C ILE A 123 -3.66 9.07 -15.73
N SER A 124 -4.16 7.92 -16.19
CA SER A 124 -3.85 6.60 -15.63
C SER A 124 -3.44 5.65 -16.75
N GLY A 125 -2.14 5.61 -17.03
CA GLY A 125 -1.50 4.68 -17.95
C GLY A 125 -1.18 3.32 -17.34
N ASN A 126 -1.94 2.90 -16.32
CA ASN A 126 -1.65 1.71 -15.52
C ASN A 126 -0.23 1.68 -14.90
N TYR A 127 0.39 2.84 -14.64
CA TYR A 127 1.68 2.93 -13.94
C TYR A 127 1.54 3.44 -12.49
N CYS A 128 0.31 3.41 -11.94
CA CYS A 128 0.05 3.78 -10.55
C CYS A 128 0.55 2.71 -9.54
N ILE A 129 0.13 1.44 -9.53
CA ILE A 129 -0.94 0.76 -10.30
C ILE A 129 -2.18 0.58 -9.42
N ASP A 130 -3.37 0.94 -9.90
CA ASP A 130 -4.60 0.91 -9.12
C ASP A 130 -5.47 -0.31 -9.43
N LYS A 131 -5.84 -1.11 -8.42
CA LYS A 131 -6.79 -2.26 -8.54
C LYS A 131 -6.35 -3.37 -9.51
N LYS A 132 -5.06 -3.46 -9.82
CA LYS A 132 -4.46 -4.54 -10.63
C LYS A 132 -3.19 -5.06 -9.92
N PRO A 133 -2.90 -6.37 -10.01
CA PRO A 133 -1.67 -6.92 -9.44
C PRO A 133 -0.44 -6.31 -10.13
N SER A 134 0.59 -5.98 -9.35
CA SER A 134 1.78 -5.31 -9.87
C SER A 134 3.00 -5.48 -8.99
N ALA A 135 4.13 -5.87 -9.62
CA ALA A 135 5.45 -5.83 -8.99
C ALA A 135 5.85 -4.41 -8.58
N LEU A 136 5.38 -3.38 -9.29
CA LEU A 136 5.71 -1.99 -8.98
C LEU A 136 5.16 -1.59 -7.61
N ASN A 137 3.92 -1.98 -7.29
CA ASN A 137 3.34 -1.74 -5.97
C ASN A 137 4.04 -2.58 -4.88
N TRP A 138 4.50 -3.79 -5.21
CA TRP A 138 5.23 -4.65 -4.28
C TRP A 138 6.62 -4.08 -3.91
N ILE A 139 7.36 -3.61 -4.91
CA ILE A 139 8.76 -3.18 -4.75
C ILE A 139 8.83 -1.75 -4.22
N ASP A 140 8.09 -0.82 -4.82
CA ASP A 140 8.18 0.61 -4.49
C ASP A 140 7.13 1.04 -3.44
N GLY A 141 6.15 0.19 -3.15
CA GLY A 141 5.01 0.51 -2.30
C GLY A 141 3.91 1.33 -3.00
N ARG A 142 2.76 1.48 -2.31
CA ARG A 142 1.63 2.36 -2.70
C ARG A 142 0.62 2.53 -1.56
N GLY A 143 0.32 3.76 -1.16
CA GLY A 143 -0.45 4.01 0.06
C GLY A 143 0.48 3.87 1.27
N LYS A 144 0.07 3.09 2.27
CA LYS A 144 0.86 2.85 3.48
C LYS A 144 1.67 1.56 3.34
N SER A 145 2.97 1.63 3.68
CA SER A 145 3.79 0.44 3.90
C SER A 145 3.93 0.19 5.40
N VAL A 146 3.54 -1.00 5.84
CA VAL A 146 3.42 -1.35 7.25
C VAL A 146 4.11 -2.68 7.53
N VAL A 147 4.80 -2.76 8.65
CA VAL A 147 5.27 -4.02 9.24
C VAL A 147 4.63 -4.19 10.61
N ALA A 148 4.21 -5.41 10.91
CA ALA A 148 3.70 -5.81 12.21
C ALA A 148 4.43 -7.05 12.70
N GLU A 149 4.79 -7.10 13.98
CA GLU A 149 5.45 -8.24 14.58
C GLU A 149 4.89 -8.61 15.97
N ALA A 150 5.06 -9.88 16.33
CA ALA A 150 4.77 -10.40 17.65
C ALA A 150 5.67 -11.60 17.96
N THR A 151 5.82 -11.91 19.25
CA THR A 151 6.40 -13.18 19.70
C THR A 151 5.37 -13.94 20.51
N ILE A 152 5.06 -15.17 20.10
CA ILE A 152 4.06 -16.04 20.73
C ILE A 152 4.79 -17.12 21.53
N SER A 153 4.48 -17.24 22.83
CA SER A 153 5.16 -18.21 23.69
C SER A 153 4.78 -19.65 23.34
N HIS A 154 5.68 -20.58 23.62
CA HIS A 154 5.46 -22.01 23.46
C HIS A 154 4.13 -22.50 24.07
N GLU A 155 3.80 -22.07 25.29
CA GLU A 155 2.56 -22.49 25.98
C GLU A 155 1.32 -22.01 25.22
N VAL A 156 1.35 -20.80 24.67
CA VAL A 156 0.26 -20.25 23.86
C VAL A 156 0.13 -21.00 22.55
N LEU A 157 1.25 -21.36 21.91
CA LEU A 157 1.24 -22.17 20.69
C LEU A 157 0.57 -23.53 20.93
N GLU A 158 0.91 -24.23 22.01
CA GLU A 158 0.33 -25.55 22.33
C GLU A 158 -1.12 -25.45 22.81
N GLN A 159 -1.43 -24.53 23.71
CA GLN A 159 -2.74 -24.45 24.35
C GLN A 159 -3.77 -23.75 23.47
N ILE A 160 -3.37 -22.72 22.70
CA ILE A 160 -4.30 -21.92 21.91
C ILE A 160 -4.22 -22.32 20.45
N LEU A 161 -3.05 -22.34 19.83
CA LEU A 161 -2.91 -22.62 18.40
C LEU A 161 -2.84 -24.13 18.08
N LYS A 162 -2.64 -24.97 19.09
CA LYS A 162 -2.55 -26.44 18.99
C LYS A 162 -1.44 -26.89 18.03
N THR A 163 -0.27 -26.27 18.13
CA THR A 163 0.92 -26.54 17.29
C THR A 163 2.21 -26.14 18.00
N THR A 164 3.36 -26.40 17.39
CA THR A 164 4.68 -25.94 17.83
C THR A 164 5.23 -24.85 16.90
N ALA A 165 6.22 -24.09 17.37
CA ALA A 165 6.90 -23.06 16.56
C ALA A 165 7.61 -23.68 15.34
N SER A 166 8.39 -24.74 15.55
CA SER A 166 9.12 -25.43 14.47
C SER A 166 8.21 -25.89 13.33
N ARG A 167 7.05 -26.46 13.64
CA ARG A 167 6.07 -26.90 12.65
C ARG A 167 5.45 -25.73 11.87
N LEU A 168 5.22 -24.60 12.53
CA LEU A 168 4.72 -23.40 11.86
C LEU A 168 5.78 -22.78 10.95
N VAL A 169 7.04 -22.74 11.38
CA VAL A 169 8.17 -22.26 10.56
C VAL A 169 8.31 -23.11 9.30
N GLU A 170 8.31 -24.43 9.42
CA GLU A 170 8.36 -25.35 8.28
C GLU A 170 7.16 -25.16 7.34
N LEU A 171 5.95 -25.01 7.89
CA LEU A 171 4.74 -24.71 7.12
C LEU A 171 4.87 -23.38 6.36
N ASN A 172 5.40 -22.33 7.00
CA ASN A 172 5.56 -21.02 6.36
C ASN A 172 6.56 -21.09 5.21
N GLN A 173 7.71 -21.74 5.42
CA GLN A 173 8.74 -21.91 4.39
C GLN A 173 8.22 -22.73 3.21
N SER A 174 7.58 -23.86 3.46
CA SER A 174 7.05 -24.73 2.40
C SER A 174 5.85 -24.11 1.67
N LYS A 175 4.93 -23.43 2.38
CA LYS A 175 3.68 -22.91 1.83
C LYS A 175 3.79 -21.47 1.33
N ASN A 176 4.13 -20.53 2.23
CA ASN A 176 4.08 -19.10 1.94
C ASN A 176 5.28 -18.65 1.09
N LEU A 177 6.44 -19.30 1.25
CA LEU A 177 7.63 -18.99 0.45
C LEU A 177 7.73 -19.93 -0.76
N LEU A 178 8.14 -21.18 -0.57
CA LEU A 178 8.40 -22.11 -1.67
C LEU A 178 7.15 -22.33 -2.54
N GLY A 179 5.99 -22.59 -1.94
CA GLY A 179 4.73 -22.74 -2.67
C GLY A 179 4.37 -21.51 -3.53
N SER A 180 4.51 -20.31 -2.98
CA SER A 180 4.24 -19.06 -3.71
C SER A 180 5.26 -18.80 -4.83
N ILE A 181 6.53 -19.14 -4.61
CA ILE A 181 7.58 -19.09 -5.64
C ILE A 181 7.24 -20.03 -6.79
N MET A 182 6.89 -21.28 -6.49
CA MET A 182 6.49 -22.26 -7.50
C MET A 182 5.24 -21.84 -8.28
N ALA A 183 4.35 -21.06 -7.66
CA ALA A 183 3.16 -20.51 -8.29
C ALA A 183 3.41 -19.22 -9.10
N GLY A 184 4.63 -18.67 -9.11
CA GLY A 184 4.94 -17.40 -9.78
C GLY A 184 4.24 -16.19 -9.14
N SER A 185 3.95 -16.27 -7.84
CA SER A 185 3.27 -15.21 -7.10
C SER A 185 4.16 -13.97 -6.93
N ILE A 186 3.57 -12.78 -7.11
CA ILE A 186 4.21 -11.49 -6.82
C ILE A 186 3.44 -10.81 -5.70
N GLY A 187 4.07 -10.64 -4.54
CA GLY A 187 3.48 -10.02 -3.35
C GLY A 187 2.53 -10.91 -2.54
N GLY A 188 2.21 -12.11 -3.02
CA GLY A 188 1.33 -13.07 -2.33
C GLY A 188 2.07 -14.09 -1.46
N PHE A 189 3.07 -13.68 -0.67
CA PHE A 189 3.85 -14.56 0.20
C PHE A 189 3.20 -14.74 1.58
N ASN A 190 1.92 -15.05 1.61
CA ASN A 190 1.10 -15.12 2.82
C ASN A 190 0.01 -16.19 2.70
N ALA A 191 -0.71 -16.44 3.80
CA ALA A 191 -1.77 -17.43 3.81
C ALA A 191 -3.10 -16.91 3.27
N HIS A 192 -3.60 -15.81 3.83
CA HIS A 192 -4.91 -15.27 3.51
C HIS A 192 -5.07 -13.80 3.93
N ALA A 193 -4.04 -12.97 3.72
CA ALA A 193 -4.09 -11.54 4.06
C ALA A 193 -5.32 -10.86 3.44
N ALA A 194 -5.64 -11.21 2.19
CA ALA A 194 -6.81 -10.72 1.47
C ALA A 194 -8.15 -10.91 2.23
N ASN A 195 -8.33 -12.00 2.99
CA ASN A 195 -9.55 -12.21 3.76
C ASN A 195 -9.73 -11.14 4.85
N ILE A 196 -8.64 -10.80 5.55
CA ILE A 196 -8.67 -9.81 6.64
C ILE A 196 -8.83 -8.41 6.06
N VAL A 197 -8.05 -8.09 5.02
CA VAL A 197 -8.13 -6.80 4.32
C VAL A 197 -9.53 -6.56 3.79
N ALA A 198 -10.12 -7.53 3.06
CA ALA A 198 -11.47 -7.37 2.50
C ALA A 198 -12.53 -7.17 3.59
N ALA A 199 -12.48 -7.96 4.68
CA ALA A 199 -13.43 -7.82 5.79
C ALA A 199 -13.34 -6.44 6.44
N MET A 200 -12.13 -5.96 6.72
CA MET A 200 -11.90 -4.63 7.31
C MET A 200 -12.31 -3.52 6.34
N PHE A 201 -12.00 -3.66 5.06
CA PHE A 201 -12.31 -2.68 4.03
C PHE A 201 -13.82 -2.47 3.89
N ILE A 202 -14.58 -3.56 3.81
CA ILE A 202 -16.05 -3.50 3.71
C ILE A 202 -16.65 -2.89 4.98
N ALA A 203 -16.19 -3.32 6.16
CA ALA A 203 -16.70 -2.82 7.44
C ALA A 203 -16.41 -1.32 7.62
N CYS A 204 -15.23 -0.85 7.22
CA CYS A 204 -14.75 0.51 7.47
C CYS A 204 -14.95 1.46 6.27
N GLY A 205 -15.73 1.09 5.26
CA GLY A 205 -16.07 1.97 4.13
C GLY A 205 -14.91 2.30 3.19
N GLN A 206 -13.91 1.43 3.13
CA GLN A 206 -12.82 1.50 2.16
C GLN A 206 -13.30 1.02 0.78
N ASP A 207 -12.45 1.12 -0.25
CA ASP A 207 -12.76 0.60 -1.59
C ASP A 207 -12.38 -0.89 -1.70
N PRO A 208 -13.34 -1.83 -1.75
CA PRO A 208 -13.03 -3.27 -1.73
C PRO A 208 -12.26 -3.75 -2.96
N ALA A 209 -12.28 -3.00 -4.08
CA ALA A 209 -11.51 -3.37 -5.26
C ALA A 209 -10.00 -3.15 -5.05
N GLN A 210 -9.60 -2.34 -4.07
CA GLN A 210 -8.20 -2.13 -3.70
C GLN A 210 -7.61 -3.29 -2.88
N VAL A 211 -8.41 -4.30 -2.51
CA VAL A 211 -7.91 -5.55 -1.91
C VAL A 211 -6.86 -6.21 -2.81
N VAL A 212 -6.94 -6.05 -4.13
CA VAL A 212 -5.98 -6.61 -5.10
C VAL A 212 -4.53 -6.26 -4.76
N SER A 213 -4.25 -5.01 -4.40
CA SER A 213 -2.92 -4.52 -4.03
C SER A 213 -2.74 -4.39 -2.52
N SER A 214 -3.79 -4.03 -1.78
CA SER A 214 -3.75 -3.90 -0.32
C SER A 214 -3.58 -5.23 0.40
N SER A 215 -3.75 -6.36 -0.29
CA SER A 215 -3.49 -7.70 0.26
C SER A 215 -2.08 -8.23 0.01
N ASN A 216 -1.22 -7.46 -0.67
CA ASN A 216 0.20 -7.77 -0.79
C ASN A 216 0.81 -7.91 0.61
N CYS A 217 1.35 -9.08 0.92
CA CYS A 217 1.86 -9.39 2.24
C CYS A 217 2.93 -10.49 2.17
N LEU A 218 4.04 -10.25 2.89
CA LEU A 218 5.04 -11.25 3.25
C LEU A 218 4.81 -11.64 4.71
N THR A 219 4.55 -12.93 4.95
CA THR A 219 4.53 -13.51 6.30
C THR A 219 5.86 -14.21 6.57
N TRP A 220 6.53 -13.79 7.62
CA TRP A 220 7.81 -14.35 8.05
C TRP A 220 7.67 -14.97 9.43
N LEU A 221 8.25 -16.17 9.62
CA LEU A 221 8.21 -16.91 10.88
C LEU A 221 9.60 -17.43 11.23
N GLU A 222 9.98 -17.29 12.50
CA GLU A 222 11.22 -17.85 13.05
C GLU A 222 10.96 -18.43 14.45
N THR A 223 11.79 -19.38 14.86
CA THR A 223 11.85 -19.79 16.26
C THR A 223 12.50 -18.70 17.10
N ALA A 224 12.02 -18.49 18.32
CA ALA A 224 12.48 -17.43 19.20
C ALA A 224 12.64 -17.91 20.65
N GLY A 225 13.20 -17.03 21.48
CA GLY A 225 13.44 -17.27 22.90
C GLY A 225 14.68 -18.12 23.17
N PRO A 226 15.08 -18.27 24.45
CA PRO A 226 16.32 -18.96 24.84
C PRO A 226 16.40 -20.42 24.37
N GLU A 227 15.24 -21.07 24.24
CA GLU A 227 15.13 -22.49 23.87
C GLU A 227 14.61 -22.72 22.44
N ASN A 228 14.44 -21.66 21.63
CA ASN A 228 13.88 -21.74 20.27
C ASN A 228 12.49 -22.41 20.21
N ARG A 229 11.69 -22.30 21.29
CA ARG A 229 10.33 -22.88 21.38
C ARG A 229 9.21 -21.85 21.17
N ASP A 230 9.53 -20.57 21.28
CA ASP A 230 8.61 -19.49 20.96
C ASP A 230 8.60 -19.24 19.46
N LEU A 231 7.56 -18.55 18.97
CA LEU A 231 7.42 -18.17 17.58
C LEU A 231 7.53 -16.66 17.43
N TYR A 232 8.56 -16.19 16.74
CA TYR A 232 8.53 -14.86 16.15
C TYR A 232 7.70 -14.90 14.86
N ILE A 233 6.78 -13.96 14.72
CA ILE A 233 5.95 -13.78 13.52
C ILE A 233 5.98 -12.32 13.10
N SER A 234 6.14 -12.07 11.80
CA SER A 234 5.91 -10.76 11.22
C SER A 234 5.09 -10.83 9.93
N CYS A 235 4.35 -9.76 9.67
CA CYS A 235 3.65 -9.50 8.42
C CYS A 235 4.08 -8.14 7.88
N THR A 236 4.57 -8.10 6.64
CA THR A 236 4.95 -6.86 5.95
C THR A 236 4.05 -6.64 4.75
N MET A 237 3.40 -5.48 4.70
CA MET A 237 2.44 -5.09 3.68
C MET A 237 2.86 -3.74 3.06
N TYR A 238 3.33 -3.74 1.82
CA TYR A 238 3.94 -2.56 1.19
C TYR A 238 2.93 -1.62 0.50
N SER A 239 1.70 -2.06 0.30
CA SER A 239 0.77 -1.33 -0.56
C SER A 239 -0.66 -1.23 -0.03
N VAL A 240 -0.81 -0.89 1.25
CA VAL A 240 -2.12 -0.77 1.91
C VAL A 240 -2.77 0.57 1.57
N GLU A 241 -3.84 0.53 0.79
CA GLU A 241 -4.55 1.72 0.31
C GLU A 241 -5.78 1.97 1.17
N VAL A 242 -5.63 2.87 2.16
CA VAL A 242 -6.66 3.14 3.17
C VAL A 242 -6.81 4.63 3.42
N GLY A 243 -7.96 5.02 3.93
CA GLY A 243 -8.22 6.36 4.47
C GLY A 243 -9.42 6.36 5.41
N THR A 244 -9.47 7.33 6.29
CA THR A 244 -10.57 7.50 7.27
C THR A 244 -11.55 8.59 6.85
N ILE A 245 -11.19 9.40 5.84
CA ILE A 245 -12.07 10.39 5.22
C ILE A 245 -12.33 10.11 3.73
N GLY A 246 -13.55 10.40 3.28
CA GLY A 246 -13.95 10.29 1.88
C GLY A 246 -14.52 8.92 1.49
N GLY A 247 -15.07 8.83 0.28
CA GLY A 247 -15.67 7.58 -0.21
C GLY A 247 -16.77 7.04 0.72
N GLY A 248 -16.70 5.74 1.02
CA GLY A 248 -17.67 5.03 1.86
C GLY A 248 -17.54 5.32 3.36
N THR A 249 -16.47 5.96 3.82
CA THR A 249 -16.26 6.24 5.26
C THR A 249 -17.30 7.22 5.83
N LYS A 250 -17.96 7.99 4.96
CA LYS A 250 -19.02 8.94 5.33
C LYS A 250 -20.37 8.27 5.64
N LEU A 251 -20.55 7.01 5.27
CA LEU A 251 -21.79 6.29 5.50
C LEU A 251 -21.90 5.92 6.99
N ALA A 252 -23.07 6.15 7.60
CA ALA A 252 -23.26 6.05 9.04
C ALA A 252 -22.81 4.70 9.62
N ALA A 253 -23.11 3.58 8.95
CA ALA A 253 -22.73 2.24 9.41
C ALA A 253 -21.21 2.04 9.41
N GLN A 254 -20.53 2.41 8.32
CA GLN A 254 -19.09 2.32 8.18
C GLN A 254 -18.37 3.27 9.15
N GLN A 255 -18.94 4.45 9.36
CA GLN A 255 -18.45 5.42 10.33
C GLN A 255 -18.49 4.86 11.76
N SER A 256 -19.55 4.12 12.13
CA SER A 256 -19.61 3.43 13.43
C SER A 256 -18.46 2.44 13.60
N CYS A 257 -18.06 1.72 12.54
CA CYS A 257 -16.88 0.85 12.58
C CYS A 257 -15.57 1.61 12.80
N LEU A 258 -15.37 2.74 12.12
CA LEU A 258 -14.20 3.60 12.34
C LEU A 258 -14.18 4.20 13.76
N LYS A 259 -15.34 4.58 14.30
CA LYS A 259 -15.49 5.06 15.68
C LYS A 259 -15.16 3.98 16.71
N MET A 260 -15.55 2.73 16.48
CA MET A 260 -15.16 1.60 17.34
C MET A 260 -13.63 1.42 17.40
N LEU A 261 -12.93 1.73 16.32
CA LEU A 261 -11.47 1.70 16.24
C LEU A 261 -10.80 2.99 16.75
N GLY A 262 -11.56 4.04 17.04
CA GLY A 262 -11.03 5.33 17.50
C GLY A 262 -10.34 6.17 16.41
N ILE A 263 -10.61 5.90 15.12
CA ILE A 263 -9.90 6.50 13.97
C ILE A 263 -10.86 7.17 12.97
N ASP A 264 -12.07 7.54 13.38
CA ASP A 264 -13.01 8.23 12.50
C ASP A 264 -12.59 9.68 12.20
N GLY A 265 -12.71 10.10 10.95
CA GLY A 265 -12.42 11.46 10.53
C GLY A 265 -10.94 11.78 10.36
N SER A 266 -10.61 13.08 10.42
CA SER A 266 -9.25 13.58 10.26
C SER A 266 -8.56 13.83 11.59
N CYS A 267 -7.27 13.50 11.66
CA CYS A 267 -6.44 13.92 12.77
C CYS A 267 -5.98 15.38 12.58
N VAL A 268 -6.59 16.32 13.29
CA VAL A 268 -6.28 17.76 13.14
C VAL A 268 -4.86 18.11 13.59
N GLN A 269 -4.36 17.44 14.64
CA GLN A 269 -3.04 17.73 15.22
C GLN A 269 -1.90 17.14 14.39
N MET A 270 -2.13 16.00 13.75
CA MET A 270 -1.15 15.27 12.96
C MET A 270 -1.86 14.58 11.78
N PRO A 271 -2.13 15.30 10.68
CA PRO A 271 -2.87 14.75 9.56
C PRO A 271 -2.12 13.59 8.87
N GLY A 272 -2.79 12.43 8.74
CA GLY A 272 -2.33 11.30 7.91
C GLY A 272 -1.69 10.13 8.65
#